data_AF-A0A7E6CXL8-F1
#
_entry.id   AF-A0A7E6CXL8-F1
#
_cell.length_a   1.000
_cell.length_b   1.000
_cell.length_c   1.000
_cell.angle_alpha   90.00
_cell.angle_beta   90.00
_cell.angle_gamma   90.00
#
_symmetry.space_group_name_H-M   'P 1'
#
loop_
_entity.id
_entity.type
_entity.pdbx_description
1 polymer ?
#
loop_
_entity_poly.entity_id
_entity_poly.type
_entity_poly.pdbx_seq_one_letter_code
_entity_poly.pdbx_strand_id
1 'polypeptide(L)'
;MSSPNPEDTLQEPEPEPSSSKKKKKKRKWQQLEASIQALTRAGHGALLAGWNHEALTSFQRAFLLASRVPQKRDTSILRACAFNLGAAYVETGDPARGLGLLLRAQPEEKAQGRCHGDQCFNVALAYHALGNLPQALAWYHRALGHYQPLGDQGQAQAKMGACYQALGQPELAAHCLQEAGRTYAHAGQPQAAALALGAAAVCMLKSGQHGVWEVVQVLEESRRLAEMSTERGLLGQLYNDLGLGYSQLQLFPLAAEAFLQALPLCRGLGEKATVLRNLGMAHNALGNYQEAREFHQKAAILHGSVGQRWEQGRSFGSLAFALSQLGDDKAARDSYLHALQAAQDTGDMKGQWQACEGLGAAAARLGQHDQALKYYKEALARCQKEPDSVRERLVAKLADAMKTLLAQGGLDPTHTLTSAPGRLQAPGGTGSAGTPARVARGPAEAKHRSLKQPGETPSRDPQRRPTTSGFCTIM
;
A
#
# COMPACT_ATOMS: atom_id res chain seq x y z
N MET A 1 -24.52 -74.28 68.57
CA MET A 1 -25.16 -73.92 67.30
C MET A 1 -25.37 -72.42 67.33
N SER A 2 -24.49 -71.68 66.64
CA SER A 2 -24.47 -70.22 66.64
C SER A 2 -24.85 -69.75 65.25
N SER A 3 -25.88 -68.90 65.17
CA SER A 3 -26.39 -68.30 63.93
C SER A 3 -25.54 -67.11 63.48
N PRO A 4 -25.48 -66.77 62.17
CA PRO A 4 -24.46 -65.90 61.59
C PRO A 4 -24.89 -64.42 61.40
N ASN A 5 -23.87 -63.58 61.17
CA ASN A 5 -23.85 -62.13 60.89
C ASN A 5 -24.79 -61.65 59.77
N PRO A 6 -25.21 -60.37 59.78
CA PRO A 6 -25.72 -59.68 58.60
C PRO A 6 -24.58 -58.99 57.81
N GLU A 7 -24.44 -59.36 56.54
CA GLU A 7 -23.61 -58.75 55.51
C GLU A 7 -24.28 -57.51 54.85
N ASP A 8 -23.43 -56.68 54.27
CA ASP A 8 -23.60 -55.96 53.00
C ASP A 8 -24.83 -55.05 52.79
N THR A 9 -24.58 -53.75 52.95
CA THR A 9 -25.43 -52.70 52.38
C THR A 9 -24.98 -52.44 50.95
N LEU A 10 -25.62 -53.13 49.99
CA LEU A 10 -25.50 -52.84 48.57
C LEU A 10 -26.06 -51.43 48.28
N GLN A 11 -25.23 -50.55 47.72
CA GLN A 11 -25.67 -49.29 47.12
C GLN A 11 -26.62 -49.57 45.95
N GLU A 12 -27.85 -49.05 46.03
CA GLU A 12 -28.82 -49.09 44.94
C GLU A 12 -28.30 -48.35 43.68
N PRO A 13 -28.53 -48.87 42.47
CA PRO A 13 -28.20 -48.17 41.24
C PRO A 13 -29.12 -46.95 41.05
N GLU A 14 -28.54 -45.79 40.73
CA GLU A 14 -29.33 -44.58 40.43
C GLU A 14 -30.38 -44.86 39.33
N PRO A 15 -31.62 -44.33 39.47
CA PRO A 15 -32.70 -44.64 38.55
C PRO A 15 -32.45 -44.03 37.17
N GLU A 16 -32.47 -44.88 36.14
CA GLU A 16 -32.49 -44.50 34.72
C GLU A 16 -33.58 -43.43 34.45
N PRO A 17 -33.23 -42.29 33.83
CA PRO A 17 -34.19 -41.19 33.70
C PRO A 17 -35.36 -41.58 32.78
N SER A 18 -36.59 -41.37 33.28
CA SER A 18 -37.84 -41.69 32.58
C SER A 18 -37.93 -41.06 31.18
N SER A 19 -38.63 -41.74 30.27
CA SER A 19 -38.78 -41.34 28.85
C SER A 19 -39.31 -39.92 28.64
N SER A 20 -40.12 -39.40 29.58
CA SER A 20 -40.64 -38.03 29.59
C SER A 20 -39.58 -36.99 29.96
N LYS A 21 -38.67 -37.29 30.89
CA LYS A 21 -37.52 -36.43 31.24
C LYS A 21 -36.52 -36.35 30.09
N LYS A 22 -36.25 -37.48 29.40
CA LYS A 22 -35.41 -37.53 28.19
C LYS A 22 -36.00 -36.67 27.04
N LYS A 23 -37.32 -36.72 26.79
CA LYS A 23 -38.01 -35.87 25.79
C LYS A 23 -37.98 -34.37 26.14
N LYS A 24 -38.23 -33.98 27.40
CA LYS A 24 -38.16 -32.57 27.83
C LYS A 24 -36.74 -32.00 27.69
N LYS A 25 -35.71 -32.78 28.04
CA LYS A 25 -34.30 -32.39 27.88
C LYS A 25 -33.94 -32.18 26.40
N LYS A 26 -34.39 -33.07 25.51
CA LYS A 26 -34.20 -32.94 24.05
C LYS A 26 -34.85 -31.68 23.47
N ARG A 27 -36.08 -31.35 23.88
CA ARG A 27 -36.80 -30.15 23.40
C ARG A 27 -36.14 -28.84 23.87
N LYS A 28 -35.69 -28.79 25.12
CA LYS A 28 -34.92 -27.64 25.65
C LYS A 28 -33.60 -27.44 24.89
N TRP A 29 -32.95 -28.52 24.48
CA TRP A 29 -31.71 -28.47 23.71
C TRP A 29 -31.94 -27.95 22.29
N GLN A 30 -32.96 -28.44 21.59
CA GLN A 30 -33.33 -27.91 20.26
C GLN A 30 -33.65 -26.40 20.30
N GLN A 31 -34.29 -25.94 21.38
CA GLN A 31 -34.56 -24.52 21.57
C GLN A 31 -33.28 -23.71 21.84
N LEU A 32 -32.32 -24.27 22.58
CA LEU A 32 -31.04 -23.63 22.85
C LEU A 32 -30.19 -23.54 21.57
N GLU A 33 -30.09 -24.62 20.81
CA GLU A 33 -29.37 -24.64 19.52
C GLU A 33 -29.97 -23.66 18.52
N ALA A 34 -31.30 -23.61 18.41
CA ALA A 34 -31.99 -22.63 17.57
C ALA A 34 -31.69 -21.18 18.00
N SER A 35 -31.57 -20.94 19.32
CA SER A 35 -31.20 -19.63 19.86
C SER A 35 -29.76 -19.25 19.53
N ILE A 36 -28.82 -20.19 19.66
CA ILE A 36 -27.41 -20.00 19.27
C ILE A 36 -27.33 -19.68 17.78
N GLN A 37 -27.97 -20.46 16.92
CA GLN A 37 -27.99 -20.22 15.48
C GLN A 37 -28.63 -18.87 15.12
N ALA A 38 -29.70 -18.47 15.80
CA ALA A 38 -30.34 -17.17 15.59
C ALA A 38 -29.40 -16.01 15.95
N LEU A 39 -28.70 -16.09 17.09
CA LEU A 39 -27.72 -15.10 17.52
C LEU A 39 -26.51 -15.05 16.59
N THR A 40 -26.01 -16.21 16.15
CA THR A 40 -24.93 -16.30 15.16
C THR A 40 -25.32 -15.65 13.84
N ARG A 41 -26.54 -15.89 13.33
CA ARG A 41 -27.06 -15.20 12.14
C ARG A 41 -27.19 -13.69 12.33
N ALA A 42 -27.71 -13.26 13.49
CA ALA A 42 -27.83 -11.84 13.82
C ALA A 42 -26.44 -11.17 13.86
N GLY A 43 -25.45 -11.83 14.45
CA GLY A 43 -24.06 -11.35 14.48
C GLY A 43 -23.47 -11.18 13.08
N HIS A 44 -23.66 -12.16 12.19
CA HIS A 44 -23.22 -12.03 10.80
C HIS A 44 -23.92 -10.88 10.06
N GLY A 45 -25.25 -10.75 10.24
CA GLY A 45 -26.02 -9.65 9.65
C GLY A 45 -25.53 -8.27 10.12
N ALA A 46 -25.23 -8.14 11.41
CA ALA A 46 -24.68 -6.92 11.99
C ALA A 46 -23.28 -6.60 11.45
N LEU A 47 -22.38 -7.58 11.32
CA LEU A 47 -21.06 -7.36 10.70
C LEU A 47 -21.18 -6.90 9.24
N LEU A 48 -22.08 -7.52 8.45
CA LEU A 48 -22.34 -7.12 7.07
C LEU A 48 -22.87 -5.68 6.97
N ALA A 49 -23.57 -5.20 8.00
CA ALA A 49 -24.08 -3.83 8.08
C ALA A 49 -23.06 -2.84 8.70
N GLY A 50 -21.88 -3.28 9.13
CA GLY A 50 -20.89 -2.46 9.83
C GLY A 50 -21.27 -2.13 11.29
N TRP A 51 -22.25 -2.84 11.85
CA TRP A 51 -22.73 -2.67 13.22
C TRP A 51 -21.90 -3.50 14.19
N ASN A 52 -20.66 -3.06 14.40
CA ASN A 52 -19.62 -3.78 15.13
C ASN A 52 -20.02 -4.11 16.58
N HIS A 53 -20.71 -3.20 17.27
CA HIS A 53 -21.12 -3.39 18.65
C HIS A 53 -22.23 -4.44 18.78
N GLU A 54 -23.21 -4.39 17.88
CA GLU A 54 -24.33 -5.32 17.79
C GLU A 54 -23.86 -6.72 17.39
N ALA A 55 -22.87 -6.80 16.48
CA ALA A 55 -22.21 -8.03 16.10
C ALA A 55 -21.53 -8.70 17.30
N LEU A 56 -20.65 -7.98 17.99
CA LEU A 56 -19.96 -8.48 19.19
C LEU A 56 -20.96 -8.95 20.25
N THR A 57 -21.99 -8.16 20.53
CA THR A 57 -23.02 -8.52 21.51
C THR A 57 -23.73 -9.81 21.14
N SER A 58 -24.07 -9.99 19.86
CA SER A 58 -24.73 -11.19 19.36
C SER A 58 -23.84 -12.43 19.49
N PHE A 59 -22.56 -12.33 19.08
CA PHE A 59 -21.61 -13.44 19.18
C PHE A 59 -21.24 -13.78 20.64
N GLN A 60 -21.11 -12.77 21.51
CA GLN A 60 -20.86 -12.99 22.95
C GLN A 60 -22.01 -13.78 23.59
N ARG A 61 -23.26 -13.42 23.26
CA ARG A 61 -24.44 -14.15 23.75
C ARG A 61 -24.48 -15.58 23.22
N ALA A 62 -24.19 -15.79 21.93
CA ALA A 62 -24.11 -17.12 21.33
C ALA A 62 -23.05 -18.00 22.02
N PHE A 63 -21.84 -17.45 22.21
CA PHE A 63 -20.74 -18.13 22.91
C PHE A 63 -21.08 -18.46 24.36
N LEU A 64 -21.70 -17.53 25.10
CA LEU A 64 -22.11 -17.75 26.48
C LEU A 64 -23.17 -18.86 26.58
N LEU A 65 -24.15 -18.90 25.69
CA LEU A 65 -25.15 -19.97 25.63
C LEU A 65 -24.49 -21.33 25.32
N ALA A 66 -23.56 -21.37 24.37
CA ALA A 66 -22.81 -22.58 24.03
C ALA A 66 -21.95 -23.08 25.21
N SER A 67 -21.33 -22.18 25.98
CA SER A 67 -20.45 -22.52 27.11
C SER A 67 -21.16 -23.15 28.31
N ARG A 68 -22.48 -22.97 28.43
CA ARG A 68 -23.31 -23.49 29.53
C ARG A 68 -23.79 -24.93 29.30
N VAL A 69 -23.43 -25.54 28.16
CA VAL A 69 -23.86 -26.90 27.79
C VAL A 69 -22.88 -27.96 28.32
N PRO A 70 -23.34 -29.04 28.98
CA PRO A 70 -22.46 -30.10 29.49
C PRO A 70 -21.64 -30.81 28.38
N GLN A 71 -20.33 -30.91 28.60
CA GLN A 71 -19.24 -31.20 27.65
C GLN A 71 -19.23 -32.56 26.91
N LYS A 72 -20.23 -33.44 27.07
CA LYS A 72 -20.11 -34.83 26.55
C LYS A 72 -20.51 -35.04 25.08
N ARG A 73 -21.03 -34.04 24.35
CA ARG A 73 -21.38 -34.19 22.91
C ARG A 73 -21.14 -32.99 21.97
N ASP A 74 -21.01 -31.75 22.47
CA ASP A 74 -21.17 -30.57 21.59
C ASP A 74 -19.96 -29.61 21.60
N THR A 75 -18.73 -30.15 21.54
CA THR A 75 -17.49 -29.35 21.40
C THR A 75 -17.47 -28.54 20.10
N SER A 76 -18.12 -29.01 19.03
CA SER A 76 -18.14 -28.35 17.72
C SER A 76 -18.87 -27.00 17.73
N ILE A 77 -20.07 -26.93 18.34
CA ILE A 77 -20.84 -25.66 18.43
C ILE A 77 -20.09 -24.63 19.27
N LEU A 78 -19.49 -25.04 20.38
CA LEU A 78 -18.70 -24.16 21.23
C LEU A 78 -17.47 -23.63 20.47
N ARG A 79 -16.76 -24.48 19.72
CA ARG A 79 -15.62 -24.07 18.88
C ARG A 79 -16.06 -23.09 17.78
N ALA A 80 -17.18 -23.34 17.11
CA ALA A 80 -17.71 -22.44 16.09
C ALA A 80 -18.10 -21.05 16.67
N CYS A 81 -18.74 -21.04 17.85
CA CYS A 81 -19.05 -19.79 18.55
C CYS A 81 -17.76 -19.07 19.00
N ALA A 82 -16.76 -19.80 19.50
CA ALA A 82 -15.47 -19.24 19.86
C ALA A 82 -14.78 -18.61 18.65
N PHE A 83 -14.82 -19.29 17.51
CA PHE A 83 -14.25 -18.82 16.26
C PHE A 83 -14.92 -17.51 15.80
N ASN A 84 -16.24 -17.49 15.70
CA ASN A 84 -16.97 -16.29 15.24
C ASN A 84 -16.77 -15.10 16.18
N LEU A 85 -16.80 -15.34 17.49
CA LEU A 85 -16.51 -14.30 18.47
C LEU A 85 -15.07 -13.81 18.37
N GLY A 86 -14.11 -14.74 18.20
CA GLY A 86 -12.71 -14.42 18.01
C GLY A 86 -12.48 -13.56 16.76
N ALA A 87 -13.04 -13.97 15.62
CA ALA A 87 -13.00 -13.21 14.37
C ALA A 87 -13.60 -11.81 14.53
N ALA A 88 -14.75 -11.69 15.20
CA ALA A 88 -15.38 -10.40 15.47
C ALA A 88 -14.51 -9.50 16.35
N TYR A 89 -13.81 -10.04 17.36
CA TYR A 89 -12.87 -9.24 18.16
C TYR A 89 -11.69 -8.72 17.33
N VAL A 90 -11.12 -9.54 16.44
CA VAL A 90 -10.03 -9.06 15.58
C VAL A 90 -10.51 -7.93 14.66
N GLU A 91 -11.67 -8.10 14.02
CA GLU A 91 -12.26 -7.09 13.12
C GLU A 91 -12.58 -5.77 13.85
N THR A 92 -13.01 -5.86 15.10
CA THR A 92 -13.39 -4.69 15.91
C THR A 92 -12.24 -4.03 16.66
N GLY A 93 -11.00 -4.49 16.45
CA GLY A 93 -9.80 -3.84 16.97
C GLY A 93 -9.26 -4.40 18.30
N ASP A 94 -9.69 -5.59 18.71
CA ASP A 94 -9.11 -6.32 19.85
C ASP A 94 -8.49 -7.67 19.41
N PRO A 95 -7.37 -7.62 18.67
CA PRO A 95 -6.78 -8.83 18.09
C PRO A 95 -6.20 -9.77 19.15
N ALA A 96 -5.85 -9.27 20.35
CA ALA A 96 -5.33 -10.10 21.45
C ALA A 96 -6.42 -11.03 22.02
N ARG A 97 -7.60 -10.47 22.37
CA ARG A 97 -8.74 -11.30 22.79
C ARG A 97 -9.24 -12.18 21.65
N GLY A 98 -9.25 -11.65 20.44
CA GLY A 98 -9.60 -12.39 19.23
C GLY A 98 -8.74 -13.63 19.04
N LEU A 99 -7.40 -13.48 19.07
CA LEU A 99 -6.46 -14.59 18.93
C LEU A 99 -6.68 -15.68 19.99
N GLY A 100 -6.87 -15.29 21.26
CA GLY A 100 -7.12 -16.25 22.34
C GLY A 100 -8.36 -17.12 22.09
N LEU A 101 -9.43 -16.55 21.52
CA LEU A 101 -10.65 -17.28 21.18
C LEU A 101 -10.50 -18.11 19.90
N LEU A 102 -9.80 -17.60 18.89
CA LEU A 102 -9.52 -18.34 17.65
C LEU A 102 -8.68 -19.60 17.92
N LEU A 103 -7.67 -19.53 18.78
CA LEU A 103 -6.87 -20.70 19.17
C LEU A 103 -7.70 -21.69 20.01
N ARG A 104 -8.61 -21.19 20.87
CA ARG A 104 -9.56 -22.04 21.62
C ARG A 104 -10.58 -22.75 20.73
N ALA A 105 -10.86 -22.21 19.55
CA ALA A 105 -11.69 -22.89 18.56
C ALA A 105 -11.02 -24.14 17.99
N GLN A 106 -9.73 -24.39 18.31
CA GLN A 106 -8.95 -25.55 17.88
C GLN A 106 -9.04 -25.76 16.36
N PRO A 107 -8.38 -24.91 15.55
CA PRO A 107 -8.17 -25.22 14.14
C PRO A 107 -7.42 -26.56 14.06
N GLU A 108 -8.14 -27.66 13.81
CA GLU A 108 -7.59 -29.02 13.91
C GLU A 108 -6.59 -29.29 12.78
N GLU A 109 -5.38 -29.77 13.10
CA GLU A 109 -4.31 -30.06 12.11
C GLU A 109 -4.68 -31.11 11.04
N LYS A 110 -5.77 -31.86 11.24
CA LYS A 110 -6.22 -32.93 10.32
C LYS A 110 -7.48 -32.57 9.53
N ALA A 111 -8.08 -31.40 9.77
CA ALA A 111 -9.26 -30.96 9.04
C ALA A 111 -8.88 -30.47 7.64
N GLN A 112 -9.70 -30.79 6.63
CA GLN A 112 -9.47 -30.39 5.25
C GLN A 112 -10.63 -29.53 4.73
N GLY A 113 -10.36 -28.75 3.70
CA GLY A 113 -11.35 -27.93 3.01
C GLY A 113 -11.44 -26.49 3.51
N ARG A 114 -12.29 -25.72 2.81
CA ARG A 114 -12.37 -24.26 2.92
C ARG A 114 -12.57 -23.72 4.34
N CYS A 115 -13.44 -24.35 5.13
CA CYS A 115 -13.71 -23.92 6.51
C CYS A 115 -12.47 -23.97 7.41
N HIS A 116 -11.56 -24.93 7.17
CA HIS A 116 -10.31 -25.00 7.92
C HIS A 116 -9.31 -23.95 7.42
N GLY A 117 -9.28 -23.68 6.11
CA GLY A 117 -8.57 -22.54 5.54
C GLY A 117 -8.98 -21.21 6.20
N ASP A 118 -10.28 -20.97 6.36
CA ASP A 118 -10.82 -19.78 7.05
C ASP A 118 -10.38 -19.67 8.51
N GLN A 119 -10.28 -20.81 9.19
CA GLN A 119 -9.79 -20.83 10.57
C GLN A 119 -8.32 -20.40 10.67
N CYS A 120 -7.47 -21.00 9.85
CA CYS A 120 -6.05 -20.64 9.76
C CYS A 120 -5.87 -19.17 9.33
N PHE A 121 -6.65 -18.72 8.36
CA PHE A 121 -6.58 -17.37 7.81
C PHE A 121 -6.95 -16.30 8.86
N ASN A 122 -7.97 -16.53 9.68
CA ASN A 122 -8.31 -15.60 10.76
C ASN A 122 -7.28 -15.57 11.90
N VAL A 123 -6.67 -16.71 12.23
CA VAL A 123 -5.54 -16.73 13.18
C VAL A 123 -4.37 -15.92 12.61
N ALA A 124 -4.09 -16.04 11.31
CA ALA A 124 -3.08 -15.23 10.63
C ALA A 124 -3.40 -13.74 10.70
N LEU A 125 -4.66 -13.34 10.46
CA LEU A 125 -5.08 -11.93 10.58
C LEU A 125 -4.93 -11.40 12.01
N ALA A 126 -5.20 -12.21 13.02
CA ALA A 126 -5.00 -11.81 14.42
C ALA A 126 -3.51 -11.55 14.73
N TYR A 127 -2.62 -12.45 14.32
CA TYR A 127 -1.17 -12.24 14.45
C TYR A 127 -0.67 -11.05 13.64
N HIS A 128 -1.19 -10.84 12.44
CA HIS A 128 -0.89 -9.68 11.60
C HIS A 128 -1.26 -8.39 12.35
N ALA A 129 -2.49 -8.29 12.87
CA ALA A 129 -2.96 -7.13 13.62
C ALA A 129 -2.17 -6.88 14.92
N LEU A 130 -1.59 -7.92 15.51
CA LEU A 130 -0.66 -7.82 16.66
C LEU A 130 0.78 -7.44 16.27
N GLY A 131 1.09 -7.33 14.97
CA GLY A 131 2.44 -7.07 14.47
C GLY A 131 3.38 -8.28 14.51
N ASN A 132 2.89 -9.48 14.88
CA ASN A 132 3.69 -10.70 14.86
C ASN A 132 3.67 -11.32 13.45
N LEU A 133 4.36 -10.66 12.53
CA LEU A 133 4.38 -10.99 11.11
C LEU A 133 4.91 -12.41 10.79
N PRO A 134 5.94 -12.94 11.49
CA PRO A 134 6.38 -14.32 11.26
C PRO A 134 5.30 -15.37 11.55
N GLN A 135 4.55 -15.20 12.65
CA GLN A 135 3.42 -16.09 12.94
C GLN A 135 2.29 -15.90 11.93
N ALA A 136 1.98 -14.66 11.55
CA ALA A 136 0.98 -14.39 10.51
C ALA A 136 1.29 -15.13 9.21
N LEU A 137 2.54 -15.06 8.73
CA LEU A 137 3.00 -15.78 7.53
C LEU A 137 2.84 -17.29 7.67
N ALA A 138 3.26 -17.88 8.79
CA ALA A 138 3.12 -19.31 9.03
C ALA A 138 1.65 -19.77 8.95
N TRP A 139 0.72 -18.99 9.49
CA TRP A 139 -0.72 -19.29 9.44
C TRP A 139 -1.35 -19.02 8.07
N TYR A 140 -0.89 -18.01 7.33
CA TYR A 140 -1.32 -17.81 5.94
C TYR A 140 -0.87 -18.96 5.03
N HIS A 141 0.35 -19.46 5.19
CA HIS A 141 0.82 -20.65 4.47
C HIS A 141 -0.05 -21.88 4.75
N ARG A 142 -0.44 -22.09 6.02
CA ARG A 142 -1.39 -23.15 6.40
C ARG A 142 -2.73 -22.94 5.69
N ALA A 143 -3.29 -21.73 5.76
CA ALA A 143 -4.56 -21.42 5.10
C ALA A 143 -4.53 -21.69 3.59
N LEU A 144 -3.44 -21.28 2.92
CA LEU A 144 -3.24 -21.49 1.49
C LEU A 144 -3.27 -22.98 1.10
N GLY A 145 -2.73 -23.86 1.96
CA GLY A 145 -2.77 -25.31 1.75
C GLY A 145 -4.18 -25.93 1.80
N HIS A 146 -5.18 -25.21 2.30
CA HIS A 146 -6.56 -25.69 2.43
C HIS A 146 -7.53 -25.04 1.43
N TYR A 147 -7.17 -23.90 0.86
CA TYR A 147 -8.03 -23.21 -0.10
C TYR A 147 -8.01 -23.91 -1.47
N GLN A 148 -9.20 -24.34 -1.91
CA GLN A 148 -9.46 -24.75 -3.29
C GLN A 148 -9.98 -23.58 -4.15
N PRO A 149 -10.86 -22.68 -3.64
CA PRO A 149 -11.26 -21.51 -4.41
C PRO A 149 -10.07 -20.56 -4.65
N LEU A 150 -9.80 -20.26 -5.92
CA LEU A 150 -8.70 -19.38 -6.33
C LEU A 150 -8.79 -17.99 -5.67
N GLY A 151 -10.00 -17.45 -5.50
CA GLY A 151 -10.18 -16.15 -4.82
C GLY A 151 -9.63 -16.12 -3.38
N ASP A 152 -9.88 -17.18 -2.60
CA ASP A 152 -9.40 -17.28 -1.21
C ASP A 152 -7.87 -17.47 -1.17
N GLN A 153 -7.31 -18.23 -2.13
CA GLN A 153 -5.85 -18.36 -2.30
C GLN A 153 -5.19 -17.00 -2.61
N GLY A 154 -5.75 -16.24 -3.56
CA GLY A 154 -5.26 -14.91 -3.92
C GLY A 154 -5.27 -13.95 -2.73
N GLN A 155 -6.29 -14.04 -1.87
CA GLN A 155 -6.37 -13.24 -0.65
C GLN A 155 -5.30 -13.60 0.37
N ALA A 156 -5.04 -14.89 0.59
CA ALA A 156 -3.94 -15.34 1.44
C ALA A 156 -2.58 -14.85 0.91
N GLN A 157 -2.32 -15.02 -0.39
CA GLN A 157 -1.09 -14.55 -1.04
C GLN A 157 -0.91 -13.03 -0.93
N ALA A 158 -1.98 -12.24 -1.15
CA ALA A 158 -1.92 -10.79 -1.02
C ALA A 158 -1.62 -10.34 0.42
N LYS A 159 -2.22 -11.02 1.42
CA LYS A 159 -1.93 -10.76 2.84
C LYS A 159 -0.51 -11.13 3.24
N MET A 160 0.04 -12.21 2.67
CA MET A 160 1.45 -12.55 2.84
C MET A 160 2.36 -11.49 2.22
N GLY A 161 2.02 -10.99 1.03
CA GLY A 161 2.71 -9.87 0.39
C GLY A 161 2.78 -8.65 1.31
N ALA A 162 1.65 -8.27 1.92
CA ALA A 162 1.60 -7.18 2.90
C ALA A 162 2.48 -7.44 4.14
N CYS A 163 2.56 -8.68 4.63
CA CYS A 163 3.47 -9.03 5.73
C CYS A 163 4.94 -8.84 5.33
N TYR A 164 5.33 -9.31 4.13
CA TYR A 164 6.70 -9.13 3.64
C TYR A 164 7.05 -7.66 3.39
N GLN A 165 6.11 -6.85 2.91
CA GLN A 165 6.30 -5.39 2.82
C GLN A 165 6.60 -4.79 4.20
N ALA A 166 5.81 -5.14 5.21
CA ALA A 166 6.00 -4.65 6.58
C ALA A 166 7.30 -5.15 7.24
N LEU A 167 7.79 -6.33 6.84
CA LEU A 167 9.12 -6.85 7.23
C LEU A 167 10.29 -6.21 6.48
N GLY A 168 10.04 -5.33 5.50
CA GLY A 168 11.09 -4.74 4.67
C GLY A 168 11.71 -5.72 3.67
N GLN A 169 10.96 -6.73 3.23
CA GLN A 169 11.38 -7.75 2.27
C GLN A 169 10.64 -7.57 0.93
N PRO A 170 11.01 -6.55 0.12
CA PRO A 170 10.26 -6.17 -1.09
C PRO A 170 10.26 -7.27 -2.16
N GLU A 171 11.30 -8.09 -2.24
CA GLU A 171 11.38 -9.18 -3.23
C GLU A 171 10.33 -10.28 -2.96
N LEU A 172 10.28 -10.78 -1.73
CA LEU A 172 9.29 -11.77 -1.31
C LEU A 172 7.86 -11.21 -1.39
N ALA A 173 7.70 -9.92 -1.09
CA ALA A 173 6.43 -9.23 -1.29
C ALA A 173 6.00 -9.19 -2.75
N ALA A 174 6.91 -8.81 -3.66
CA ALA A 174 6.65 -8.77 -5.10
C ALA A 174 6.20 -10.15 -5.61
N HIS A 175 6.94 -11.20 -5.26
CA HIS A 175 6.60 -12.57 -5.63
C HIS A 175 5.19 -12.98 -5.16
N CYS A 176 4.87 -12.79 -3.87
CA CYS A 176 3.55 -13.11 -3.32
C CYS A 176 2.42 -12.31 -3.99
N LEU A 177 2.66 -11.03 -4.30
CA LEU A 177 1.66 -10.17 -4.93
C LEU A 177 1.46 -10.48 -6.42
N GLN A 178 2.51 -10.90 -7.14
CA GLN A 178 2.37 -11.40 -8.52
C GLN A 178 1.55 -12.68 -8.57
N GLU A 179 1.83 -13.62 -7.66
CA GLU A 179 1.04 -14.85 -7.54
C GLU A 179 -0.41 -14.54 -7.16
N ALA A 180 -0.65 -13.62 -6.23
CA ALA A 180 -1.99 -13.16 -5.89
C ALA A 180 -2.71 -12.58 -7.11
N GLY A 181 -2.03 -11.72 -7.88
CA GLY A 181 -2.55 -11.11 -9.09
C GLY A 181 -2.98 -12.14 -10.14
N ARG A 182 -2.12 -13.12 -10.42
CA ARG A 182 -2.41 -14.24 -11.33
C ARG A 182 -3.61 -15.04 -10.83
N THR A 183 -3.62 -15.40 -9.55
CA THR A 183 -4.69 -16.20 -8.96
C THR A 183 -6.04 -15.47 -9.02
N TYR A 184 -6.07 -14.18 -8.71
CA TYR A 184 -7.29 -13.37 -8.85
C TYR A 184 -7.77 -13.24 -10.30
N ALA A 185 -6.85 -13.11 -11.26
CA ALA A 185 -7.20 -13.06 -12.68
C ALA A 185 -7.88 -14.37 -13.12
N HIS A 186 -7.33 -15.53 -12.75
CA HIS A 186 -7.94 -16.83 -13.02
C HIS A 186 -9.28 -17.03 -12.28
N ALA A 187 -9.45 -16.40 -11.10
CA ALA A 187 -10.70 -16.41 -10.36
C ALA A 187 -11.78 -15.47 -10.95
N GLY A 188 -11.51 -14.76 -12.05
CA GLY A 188 -12.43 -13.80 -12.64
C GLY A 188 -12.63 -12.52 -11.80
N GLN A 189 -11.61 -12.14 -11.02
CA GLN A 189 -11.61 -10.96 -10.15
C GLN A 189 -10.61 -9.89 -10.64
N PRO A 190 -10.89 -9.22 -11.77
CA PRO A 190 -9.93 -8.34 -12.43
C PRO A 190 -9.51 -7.15 -11.56
N GLN A 191 -10.42 -6.60 -10.73
CA GLN A 191 -10.06 -5.50 -9.84
C GLN A 191 -9.03 -5.92 -8.78
N ALA A 192 -9.25 -7.06 -8.11
CA ALA A 192 -8.34 -7.59 -7.11
C ALA A 192 -6.98 -7.97 -7.73
N ALA A 193 -7.02 -8.55 -8.94
CA ALA A 193 -5.83 -8.86 -9.71
C ALA A 193 -5.01 -7.61 -10.04
N ALA A 194 -5.67 -6.57 -10.54
CA ALA A 194 -5.04 -5.29 -10.85
C ALA A 194 -4.41 -4.65 -9.61
N LEU A 195 -5.12 -4.62 -8.48
CA LEU A 195 -4.58 -4.07 -7.22
C LEU A 195 -3.35 -4.85 -6.73
N ALA A 196 -3.37 -6.17 -6.81
CA ALA A 196 -2.24 -7.01 -6.41
C ALA A 196 -1.03 -6.79 -7.32
N LEU A 197 -1.21 -6.73 -8.64
CA LEU A 197 -0.13 -6.47 -9.59
C LEU A 197 0.45 -5.06 -9.48
N GLY A 198 -0.40 -4.04 -9.28
CA GLY A 198 0.07 -2.67 -9.02
C GLY A 198 0.94 -2.60 -7.76
N ALA A 199 0.50 -3.26 -6.67
CA ALA A 199 1.28 -3.37 -5.44
C ALA A 199 2.58 -4.18 -5.64
N ALA A 200 2.56 -5.21 -6.49
CA ALA A 200 3.75 -5.98 -6.86
C ALA A 200 4.78 -5.09 -7.56
N ALA A 201 4.37 -4.31 -8.56
CA ALA A 201 5.26 -3.40 -9.28
C ALA A 201 5.94 -2.39 -8.35
N VAL A 202 5.22 -1.85 -7.36
CA VAL A 202 5.80 -0.99 -6.32
C VAL A 202 6.88 -1.71 -5.51
N CYS A 203 6.66 -3.00 -5.18
CA CYS A 203 7.67 -3.81 -4.49
C CYS A 203 8.87 -4.12 -5.38
N MET A 204 8.64 -4.43 -6.66
CA MET A 204 9.70 -4.69 -7.63
C MET A 204 10.62 -3.48 -7.78
N LEU A 205 10.05 -2.28 -7.91
CA LEU A 205 10.82 -1.01 -7.98
C LEU A 205 11.64 -0.77 -6.71
N LYS A 206 11.09 -1.05 -5.53
CA LYS A 206 11.80 -0.92 -4.25
C LYS A 206 12.92 -1.95 -4.07
N SER A 207 12.76 -3.15 -4.61
CA SER A 207 13.79 -4.21 -4.51
C SER A 207 15.05 -3.87 -5.29
N GLY A 208 14.92 -3.16 -6.43
CA GLY A 208 16.00 -2.92 -7.37
C GLY A 208 16.52 -4.16 -8.09
N GLN A 209 15.87 -5.32 -7.94
CA GLN A 209 16.33 -6.62 -8.51
C GLN A 209 15.70 -6.93 -9.86
N HIS A 210 14.66 -6.21 -10.25
CA HIS A 210 13.94 -6.41 -11.51
C HIS A 210 14.40 -5.48 -12.61
N GLY A 211 14.47 -6.01 -13.82
CA GLY A 211 14.70 -5.20 -15.02
C GLY A 211 13.52 -4.26 -15.28
N VAL A 212 13.79 -3.10 -15.90
CA VAL A 212 12.74 -2.12 -16.27
C VAL A 212 11.60 -2.77 -17.05
N TRP A 213 11.93 -3.65 -18.00
CA TRP A 213 10.93 -4.34 -18.82
C TRP A 213 9.99 -5.25 -18.00
N GLU A 214 10.50 -5.98 -17.01
CA GLU A 214 9.68 -6.85 -16.15
C GLU A 214 8.67 -6.02 -15.34
N VAL A 215 9.12 -4.88 -14.80
CA VAL A 215 8.24 -3.98 -14.05
C VAL A 215 7.17 -3.38 -14.96
N VAL A 216 7.54 -2.95 -16.17
CA VAL A 216 6.60 -2.40 -17.16
C VAL A 216 5.53 -3.43 -17.51
N GLN A 217 5.89 -4.69 -17.74
CA GLN A 217 4.91 -5.73 -18.04
C GLN A 217 3.88 -5.91 -16.92
N VAL A 218 4.31 -5.89 -15.66
CA VAL A 218 3.41 -6.00 -14.51
C VAL A 218 2.49 -4.77 -14.39
N LEU A 219 3.02 -3.57 -14.63
CA LEU A 219 2.23 -2.33 -14.66
C LEU A 219 1.20 -2.32 -15.80
N GLU A 220 1.57 -2.79 -16.99
CA GLU A 220 0.67 -2.88 -18.14
C GLU A 220 -0.45 -3.89 -17.93
N GLU A 221 -0.14 -5.07 -17.39
CA GLU A 221 -1.13 -6.09 -17.06
C GLU A 221 -2.08 -5.60 -15.96
N SER A 222 -1.53 -4.94 -14.93
CA SER A 222 -2.33 -4.27 -13.90
C SER A 222 -3.29 -3.23 -14.49
N ARG A 223 -2.82 -2.41 -15.44
CA ARG A 223 -3.67 -1.42 -16.13
C ARG A 223 -4.77 -2.09 -16.94
N ARG A 224 -4.44 -3.13 -17.71
CA ARG A 224 -5.39 -3.88 -18.53
C ARG A 224 -6.52 -4.49 -17.69
N LEU A 225 -6.17 -5.10 -16.56
CA LEU A 225 -7.14 -5.68 -15.64
C LEU A 225 -8.00 -4.59 -14.96
N ALA A 226 -7.42 -3.43 -14.66
CA ALA A 226 -8.16 -2.28 -14.14
C ALA A 226 -9.22 -1.77 -15.15
N GLU A 227 -8.90 -1.74 -16.44
CA GLU A 227 -9.83 -1.36 -17.52
C GLU A 227 -10.98 -2.37 -17.70
N MET A 228 -10.73 -3.65 -17.42
CA MET A 228 -11.74 -4.71 -17.45
C MET A 228 -12.66 -4.73 -16.22
N SER A 229 -12.31 -3.99 -15.15
CA SER A 229 -13.08 -3.96 -13.91
C SER A 229 -14.35 -3.11 -14.04
N THR A 230 -15.50 -3.66 -13.66
CA THR A 230 -16.75 -2.90 -13.50
C THR A 230 -16.80 -2.13 -12.18
N GLU A 231 -16.00 -2.54 -11.20
CA GLU A 231 -15.91 -1.93 -9.88
C GLU A 231 -14.91 -0.77 -9.89
N ARG A 232 -15.39 0.45 -9.57
CA ARG A 232 -14.58 1.67 -9.64
C ARG A 232 -13.91 2.06 -8.33
N GLY A 233 -14.30 1.43 -7.22
CA GLY A 233 -13.98 1.89 -5.87
C GLY A 233 -12.51 2.23 -5.67
N LEU A 234 -11.60 1.29 -5.94
CA LEU A 234 -10.15 1.44 -5.68
C LEU A 234 -9.33 1.79 -6.93
N LEU A 235 -9.98 1.95 -8.09
CA LEU A 235 -9.27 2.18 -9.35
C LEU A 235 -8.56 3.54 -9.38
N GLY A 236 -9.10 4.57 -8.73
CA GLY A 236 -8.44 5.89 -8.65
C GLY A 236 -7.06 5.83 -7.99
N GLN A 237 -6.99 5.16 -6.83
CA GLN A 237 -5.73 4.94 -6.12
C GLN A 237 -4.77 4.08 -6.95
N LEU A 238 -5.27 3.00 -7.56
CA LEU A 238 -4.47 2.14 -8.42
C LEU A 238 -3.85 2.93 -9.58
N TYR A 239 -4.63 3.70 -10.32
CA TYR A 239 -4.11 4.48 -11.45
C TYR A 239 -3.09 5.54 -11.00
N ASN A 240 -3.26 6.13 -9.82
CA ASN A 240 -2.25 7.00 -9.24
C ASN A 240 -0.95 6.22 -8.94
N ASP A 241 -1.05 5.03 -8.36
CA ASP A 241 0.13 4.20 -8.05
C ASP A 241 0.84 3.69 -9.31
N LEU A 242 0.09 3.33 -10.36
CA LEU A 242 0.63 3.03 -11.68
C LEU A 242 1.39 4.24 -12.26
N GLY A 243 0.80 5.43 -12.17
CA GLY A 243 1.46 6.67 -12.62
C GLY A 243 2.75 6.96 -11.86
N LEU A 244 2.79 6.70 -10.56
CA LEU A 244 4.02 6.79 -9.75
C LEU A 244 5.05 5.74 -10.19
N GLY A 245 4.64 4.51 -10.47
CA GLY A 245 5.51 3.46 -10.99
C GLY A 245 6.14 3.84 -12.32
N TYR A 246 5.34 4.29 -13.29
CA TYR A 246 5.85 4.79 -14.57
C TYR A 246 6.77 6.01 -14.40
N SER A 247 6.47 6.91 -13.46
CA SER A 247 7.33 8.07 -13.17
C SER A 247 8.70 7.66 -12.62
N GLN A 248 8.76 6.64 -11.76
CA GLN A 248 10.03 6.10 -11.24
C GLN A 248 10.87 5.49 -12.37
N LEU A 249 10.22 4.84 -13.34
CA LEU A 249 10.86 4.31 -14.55
C LEU A 249 11.16 5.38 -15.61
N GLN A 250 10.89 6.66 -15.33
CA GLN A 250 11.04 7.78 -16.27
C GLN A 250 10.16 7.68 -17.54
N LEU A 251 9.09 6.86 -17.48
CA LEU A 251 8.10 6.70 -18.55
C LEU A 251 6.99 7.75 -18.40
N PHE A 252 7.37 9.03 -18.49
CA PHE A 252 6.48 10.14 -18.17
C PHE A 252 5.19 10.25 -19.00
N PRO A 253 5.15 9.88 -20.30
CA PRO A 253 3.89 9.85 -21.04
C PRO A 253 2.87 8.87 -20.44
N LEU A 254 3.31 7.64 -20.13
CA LEU A 254 2.47 6.62 -19.49
C LEU A 254 2.06 7.03 -18.07
N ALA A 255 2.96 7.72 -17.34
CA ALA A 255 2.62 8.28 -16.04
C ALA A 255 1.49 9.32 -16.13
N ALA A 256 1.58 10.25 -17.08
CA ALA A 256 0.56 11.26 -17.30
C ALA A 256 -0.80 10.64 -17.69
N GLU A 257 -0.81 9.63 -18.57
CA GLU A 257 -2.02 8.88 -18.91
C GLU A 257 -2.66 8.23 -17.68
N ALA A 258 -1.87 7.56 -16.85
CA ALA A 258 -2.38 6.92 -15.63
C ALA A 258 -2.92 7.95 -14.63
N PHE A 259 -2.24 9.08 -14.40
CA PHE A 259 -2.77 10.14 -13.53
C PHE A 259 -4.06 10.77 -14.08
N LEU A 260 -4.19 10.91 -15.40
CA LEU A 260 -5.43 11.37 -16.03
C LEU A 260 -6.58 10.38 -15.83
N GLN A 261 -6.32 9.08 -15.87
CA GLN A 261 -7.30 8.03 -15.55
C GLN A 261 -7.69 8.05 -14.05
N ALA A 262 -6.76 8.38 -13.15
CA ALA A 262 -7.01 8.48 -11.71
C ALA A 262 -7.91 9.68 -11.33
N LEU A 263 -7.74 10.82 -12.02
CA LEU A 263 -8.37 12.09 -11.66
C LEU A 263 -9.92 12.05 -11.53
N PRO A 264 -10.69 11.47 -12.47
CA PRO A 264 -12.15 11.36 -12.34
C PRO A 264 -12.61 10.34 -11.29
N LEU A 265 -11.70 9.52 -10.76
CA LEU A 265 -11.98 8.45 -9.80
C LEU A 265 -11.61 8.82 -8.36
N CYS A 266 -11.04 10.01 -8.14
CA CYS A 266 -10.68 10.51 -6.81
C CYS A 266 -11.93 10.65 -5.93
N ARG A 267 -11.86 10.14 -4.69
CA ARG A 267 -12.97 10.15 -3.73
C ARG A 267 -13.09 11.45 -2.95
N GLY A 268 -12.04 12.28 -2.93
CA GLY A 268 -12.00 13.53 -2.18
C GLY A 268 -11.06 14.57 -2.76
N LEU A 269 -11.17 15.80 -2.26
CA LEU A 269 -10.38 16.94 -2.74
C LEU A 269 -8.87 16.78 -2.48
N GLY A 270 -8.46 16.19 -1.36
CA GLY A 270 -7.04 15.94 -1.06
C GLY A 270 -6.40 14.90 -1.99
N GLU A 271 -7.13 13.81 -2.30
CA GLU A 271 -6.69 12.82 -3.29
C GLU A 271 -6.57 13.45 -4.68
N LYS A 272 -7.59 14.21 -5.09
CA LYS A 272 -7.59 14.96 -6.36
C LYS A 272 -6.41 15.93 -6.46
N ALA A 273 -6.10 16.63 -5.38
CA ALA A 273 -4.98 17.56 -5.32
C ALA A 273 -3.63 16.84 -5.46
N THR A 274 -3.48 15.67 -4.84
CA THR A 274 -2.28 14.82 -4.96
C THR A 274 -2.09 14.33 -6.40
N VAL A 275 -3.15 13.83 -7.04
CA VAL A 275 -3.11 13.39 -8.44
C VAL A 275 -2.76 14.54 -9.39
N LEU A 276 -3.33 15.74 -9.18
CA LEU A 276 -2.99 16.93 -9.96
C LEU A 276 -1.51 17.33 -9.80
N ARG A 277 -0.98 17.29 -8.57
CA ARG A 277 0.45 17.56 -8.32
C ARG A 277 1.33 16.55 -9.07
N ASN A 278 0.97 15.26 -9.02
CA ASN A 278 1.70 14.21 -9.72
C ASN A 278 1.66 14.36 -11.24
N LEU A 279 0.49 14.69 -11.80
CA LEU A 279 0.33 15.00 -13.21
C LEU A 279 1.19 16.22 -13.62
N GLY A 280 1.18 17.28 -12.83
CA GLY A 280 2.05 18.44 -13.06
C GLY A 280 3.54 18.10 -13.00
N MET A 281 3.96 17.15 -12.15
CA MET A 281 5.35 16.67 -12.13
C MET A 281 5.71 15.89 -13.40
N ALA A 282 4.82 15.04 -13.89
CA ALA A 282 5.01 14.33 -15.16
C ALA A 282 5.14 15.31 -16.34
N HIS A 283 4.29 16.35 -16.38
CA HIS A 283 4.39 17.41 -17.40
C HIS A 283 5.68 18.23 -17.29
N ASN A 284 6.14 18.55 -16.08
CA ASN A 284 7.46 19.18 -15.88
C ASN A 284 8.59 18.33 -16.48
N ALA A 285 8.55 17.02 -16.24
CA ALA A 285 9.56 16.10 -16.76
C ALA A 285 9.52 15.93 -18.29
N LEU A 286 8.34 16.12 -18.90
CA LEU A 286 8.14 16.17 -20.35
C LEU A 286 8.54 17.51 -20.99
N GLY A 287 8.82 18.55 -20.19
CA GLY A 287 9.04 19.92 -20.67
C GLY A 287 7.76 20.69 -21.00
N ASN A 288 6.59 20.14 -20.67
CA ASN A 288 5.28 20.73 -20.87
C ASN A 288 4.95 21.70 -19.71
N TYR A 289 5.74 22.77 -19.59
CA TYR A 289 5.71 23.64 -18.42
C TYR A 289 4.41 24.46 -18.28
N GLN A 290 3.74 24.75 -19.39
CA GLN A 290 2.47 25.48 -19.37
C GLN A 290 1.36 24.65 -18.71
N GLU A 291 1.22 23.39 -19.10
CA GLU A 291 0.29 22.43 -18.51
C GLU A 291 0.67 22.14 -17.06
N ALA A 292 1.97 21.96 -16.78
CA ALA A 292 2.45 21.74 -15.41
C ALA A 292 2.07 22.90 -14.48
N ARG A 293 2.22 24.15 -14.94
CA ARG A 293 1.79 25.34 -14.21
C ARG A 293 0.31 25.27 -13.82
N GLU A 294 -0.57 24.93 -14.76
CA GLU A 294 -2.01 24.82 -14.50
C GLU A 294 -2.34 23.73 -13.47
N PHE A 295 -1.71 22.56 -13.60
CA PHE A 295 -1.94 21.45 -12.67
C PHE A 295 -1.42 21.75 -11.27
N HIS A 296 -0.20 22.30 -11.14
CA HIS A 296 0.37 22.66 -9.84
C HIS A 296 -0.41 23.77 -9.15
N GLN A 297 -0.91 24.76 -9.90
CA GLN A 297 -1.75 25.83 -9.34
C GLN A 297 -3.07 25.27 -8.79
N LYS A 298 -3.76 24.41 -9.56
CA LYS A 298 -4.98 23.72 -9.09
C LYS A 298 -4.70 22.87 -7.85
N ALA A 299 -3.58 22.13 -7.83
CA ALA A 299 -3.17 21.32 -6.69
C ALA A 299 -2.90 22.17 -5.43
N ALA A 300 -2.19 23.30 -5.56
CA ALA A 300 -1.89 24.19 -4.44
C ALA A 300 -3.16 24.80 -3.82
N ILE A 301 -4.14 25.18 -4.65
CA ILE A 301 -5.44 25.70 -4.18
C ILE A 301 -6.20 24.61 -3.40
N LEU A 302 -6.28 23.39 -3.95
CA LEU A 302 -7.00 22.30 -3.31
C LEU A 302 -6.32 21.81 -2.02
N HIS A 303 -5.00 21.64 -2.00
CA HIS A 303 -4.27 21.31 -0.76
C HIS A 303 -4.52 22.36 0.33
N GLY A 304 -4.56 23.65 -0.06
CA GLY A 304 -4.92 24.73 0.86
C GLY A 304 -6.34 24.61 1.41
N SER A 305 -7.34 24.34 0.56
CA SER A 305 -8.74 24.27 0.98
C SER A 305 -9.05 23.08 1.91
N VAL A 306 -8.26 22.01 1.85
CA VAL A 306 -8.38 20.86 2.77
C VAL A 306 -7.38 20.91 3.94
N GLY A 307 -6.63 22.00 4.12
CA GLY A 307 -5.70 22.18 5.23
C GLY A 307 -4.41 21.33 5.14
N GLN A 308 -4.07 20.79 3.97
CA GLN A 308 -2.85 20.01 3.74
C GLN A 308 -1.66 20.93 3.46
N ARG A 309 -1.21 21.68 4.47
CA ARG A 309 -0.20 22.74 4.32
C ARG A 309 1.15 22.25 3.78
N TRP A 310 1.58 21.06 4.19
CA TRP A 310 2.84 20.47 3.71
C TRP A 310 2.79 20.18 2.21
N GLU A 311 1.74 19.53 1.74
CA GLU A 311 1.54 19.24 0.31
C GLU A 311 1.27 20.51 -0.51
N GLN A 312 0.64 21.53 0.08
CA GLN A 312 0.48 22.83 -0.54
C GLN A 312 1.84 23.48 -0.85
N GLY A 313 2.78 23.45 0.10
CA GLY A 313 4.15 23.94 -0.10
C GLY A 313 4.87 23.23 -1.25
N ARG A 314 4.73 21.90 -1.34
CA ARG A 314 5.31 21.10 -2.44
C ARG A 314 4.71 21.45 -3.80
N SER A 315 3.40 21.70 -3.86
CA SER A 315 2.74 22.20 -5.08
C SER A 315 3.28 23.56 -5.50
N PHE A 316 3.46 24.50 -4.55
CA PHE A 316 4.03 25.82 -4.84
C PHE A 316 5.48 25.75 -5.32
N GLY A 317 6.32 24.90 -4.73
CA GLY A 317 7.70 24.71 -5.20
C GLY A 317 7.75 24.15 -6.63
N SER A 318 6.84 23.22 -6.95
CA SER A 318 6.76 22.62 -8.30
C SER A 318 6.17 23.59 -9.33
N LEU A 319 5.23 24.45 -8.92
CA LEU A 319 4.71 25.57 -9.70
C LEU A 319 5.82 26.59 -9.99
N ALA A 320 6.61 26.94 -8.97
CA ALA A 320 7.72 27.87 -9.10
C ALA A 320 8.77 27.37 -10.10
N PHE A 321 9.08 26.07 -10.08
CA PHE A 321 9.93 25.44 -11.08
C PHE A 321 9.35 25.59 -12.49
N ALA A 322 8.07 25.27 -12.71
CA ALA A 322 7.43 25.43 -14.02
C ALA A 322 7.48 26.88 -14.53
N LEU A 323 7.18 27.84 -13.65
CA LEU A 323 7.24 29.28 -13.97
C LEU A 323 8.65 29.75 -14.33
N SER A 324 9.66 29.28 -13.59
CA SER A 324 11.07 29.52 -13.88
C SER A 324 11.45 29.03 -15.28
N GLN A 325 10.98 27.85 -15.68
CA GLN A 325 11.26 27.28 -16.99
C GLN A 325 10.53 28.03 -18.13
N LEU A 326 9.42 28.71 -17.81
CA LEU A 326 8.71 29.61 -18.73
C LEU A 326 9.34 31.02 -18.78
N GLY A 327 10.36 31.30 -17.97
CA GLY A 327 11.00 32.62 -17.87
C GLY A 327 10.26 33.65 -17.01
N ASP A 328 9.19 33.26 -16.32
CA ASP A 328 8.48 34.13 -15.38
C ASP A 328 9.10 34.05 -13.99
N ASP A 329 10.31 34.62 -13.88
CA ASP A 329 11.11 34.55 -12.65
C ASP A 329 10.50 35.32 -11.47
N LYS A 330 9.65 36.33 -11.75
CA LYS A 330 8.92 37.06 -10.71
C LYS A 330 7.86 36.16 -10.09
N ALA A 331 7.01 35.54 -10.90
CA ALA A 331 6.00 34.62 -10.39
C ALA A 331 6.62 33.36 -9.78
N ALA A 332 7.75 32.89 -10.30
CA ALA A 332 8.52 31.80 -9.71
C ALA A 332 9.01 32.15 -8.30
N ARG A 333 9.61 33.33 -8.11
CA ARG A 333 10.03 33.82 -6.80
C ARG A 333 8.86 33.87 -5.81
N ASP A 334 7.74 34.44 -6.21
CA ASP A 334 6.57 34.57 -5.33
C ASP A 334 6.00 33.19 -4.94
N SER A 335 6.00 32.24 -5.89
CA SER A 335 5.63 30.85 -5.61
C SER A 335 6.62 30.15 -4.66
N TYR A 336 7.93 30.37 -4.80
CA TYR A 336 8.90 29.85 -3.85
C TYR A 336 8.78 30.48 -2.45
N LEU A 337 8.38 31.75 -2.33
CA LEU A 337 8.07 32.36 -1.03
C LEU A 337 6.88 31.67 -0.35
N HIS A 338 5.82 31.35 -1.11
CA HIS A 338 4.72 30.56 -0.58
C HIS A 338 5.15 29.14 -0.17
N ALA A 339 6.02 28.50 -0.95
CA ALA A 339 6.59 27.20 -0.61
C ALA A 339 7.42 27.26 0.68
N LEU A 340 8.28 28.28 0.83
CA LEU A 340 9.10 28.50 2.02
C LEU A 340 8.23 28.71 3.27
N GLN A 341 7.20 29.56 3.18
CA GLN A 341 6.28 29.79 4.29
C GLN A 341 5.57 28.50 4.71
N ALA A 342 5.05 27.73 3.74
CA ALA A 342 4.40 26.46 4.05
C ALA A 342 5.36 25.43 4.69
N ALA A 343 6.63 25.41 4.26
CA ALA A 343 7.66 24.56 4.85
C ALA A 343 8.07 25.01 6.26
N GLN A 344 8.02 26.32 6.56
CA GLN A 344 8.20 26.85 7.91
C GLN A 344 7.02 26.48 8.82
N ASP A 345 5.79 26.67 8.34
CA ASP A 345 4.55 26.36 9.08
C ASP A 345 4.48 24.88 9.48
N THR A 346 5.10 23.99 8.70
CA THR A 346 5.08 22.54 8.90
C THR A 346 6.37 21.96 9.47
N GLY A 347 7.39 22.79 9.70
CA GLY A 347 8.71 22.33 10.15
C GLY A 347 9.47 21.47 9.13
N ASP A 348 9.09 21.51 7.85
CA ASP A 348 9.77 20.77 6.78
C ASP A 348 11.11 21.43 6.43
N MET A 349 12.16 21.00 7.12
CA MET A 349 13.52 21.49 6.88
C MET A 349 13.99 21.27 5.44
N LYS A 350 13.55 20.18 4.79
CA LYS A 350 13.91 19.88 3.40
C LYS A 350 13.24 20.87 2.45
N GLY A 351 11.94 21.06 2.62
CA GLY A 351 11.17 22.06 1.87
C GLY A 351 11.73 23.47 2.04
N GLN A 352 12.18 23.84 3.24
CA GLN A 352 12.78 25.15 3.50
C GLN A 352 14.07 25.38 2.69
N TRP A 353 15.05 24.46 2.75
CA TRP A 353 16.30 24.67 2.03
C TRP A 353 16.11 24.61 0.50
N GLN A 354 15.20 23.76 0.02
CA GLN A 354 14.85 23.70 -1.41
C GLN A 354 14.17 24.98 -1.90
N ALA A 355 13.27 25.56 -1.10
CA ALA A 355 12.64 26.84 -1.43
C ALA A 355 13.67 27.98 -1.43
N CYS A 356 14.59 28.03 -0.45
CA CYS A 356 15.70 28.98 -0.45
C CYS A 356 16.61 28.81 -1.68
N GLU A 357 16.93 27.58 -2.09
CA GLU A 357 17.68 27.33 -3.33
C GLU A 357 16.95 27.90 -4.56
N GLY A 358 15.64 27.65 -4.65
CA GLY A 358 14.79 28.18 -5.73
C GLY A 358 14.71 29.70 -5.75
N LEU A 359 14.57 30.33 -4.58
CA LEU A 359 14.59 31.79 -4.43
C LEU A 359 15.93 32.39 -4.83
N GLY A 360 17.04 31.74 -4.49
CA GLY A 360 18.38 32.15 -4.91
C GLY A 360 18.53 32.13 -6.44
N ALA A 361 18.03 31.07 -7.07
CA ALA A 361 18.07 30.94 -8.53
C ALA A 361 17.19 31.98 -9.24
N ALA A 362 15.96 32.22 -8.75
CA ALA A 362 15.08 33.24 -9.29
C ALA A 362 15.67 34.65 -9.11
N ALA A 363 16.24 34.95 -7.93
CA ALA A 363 16.90 36.22 -7.68
C ALA A 363 18.10 36.45 -8.61
N ALA A 364 18.93 35.41 -8.84
CA ALA A 364 20.06 35.50 -9.75
C ALA A 364 19.64 35.82 -11.20
N ARG A 365 18.56 35.19 -11.70
CA ARG A 365 18.03 35.47 -13.05
C ARG A 365 17.37 36.85 -13.16
N LEU A 366 16.84 37.37 -12.06
CA LEU A 366 16.35 38.75 -11.97
C LEU A 366 17.47 39.81 -11.80
N GLY A 367 18.74 39.40 -11.79
CA GLY A 367 19.89 40.30 -11.56
C GLY A 367 20.06 40.74 -10.09
N GLN A 368 19.32 40.15 -9.15
CA GLN A 368 19.33 40.49 -7.73
C GLN A 368 20.39 39.65 -6.99
N HIS A 369 21.67 39.81 -7.37
CA HIS A 369 22.75 38.94 -6.92
C HIS A 369 22.99 38.97 -5.41
N ASP A 370 22.83 40.13 -4.76
CA ASP A 370 22.91 40.23 -3.29
C ASP A 370 21.85 39.36 -2.59
N GLN A 371 20.63 39.35 -3.13
CA GLN A 371 19.53 38.57 -2.59
C GLN A 371 19.73 37.08 -2.89
N ALA A 372 20.27 36.74 -4.06
CA ALA A 372 20.64 35.36 -4.39
C ALA A 372 21.65 34.79 -3.39
N LEU A 373 22.67 35.58 -3.03
CA LEU A 373 23.67 35.19 -2.02
C LEU A 373 23.04 34.91 -0.66
N LYS A 374 22.13 35.78 -0.19
CA LYS A 374 21.41 35.56 1.07
C LYS A 374 20.67 34.23 1.06
N TYR A 375 19.90 33.98 0.00
CA TYR A 375 19.12 32.74 -0.10
C TYR A 375 19.97 31.48 -0.23
N TYR A 376 21.08 31.52 -0.98
CA TYR A 376 21.98 30.36 -1.06
C TYR A 376 22.69 30.07 0.28
N LYS A 377 23.10 31.11 1.03
CA LYS A 377 23.63 30.94 2.39
C LYS A 377 22.59 30.31 3.32
N GLU A 378 21.37 30.79 3.23
CA GLU A 378 20.24 30.27 4.00
C GLU A 378 19.89 28.81 3.65
N ALA A 379 19.95 28.43 2.38
CA ALA A 379 19.77 27.04 1.96
C ALA A 379 20.88 26.14 2.53
N LEU A 380 22.14 26.58 2.43
CA LEU A 380 23.30 25.83 2.91
C LEU A 380 23.28 25.65 4.44
N ALA A 381 22.87 26.67 5.18
CA ALA A 381 22.71 26.59 6.63
C ALA A 381 21.66 25.56 7.06
N ARG A 382 20.62 25.35 6.25
CA ARG A 382 19.50 24.45 6.55
C ARG A 382 19.68 23.01 6.02
N CYS A 383 20.60 22.78 5.07
CA CYS A 383 20.84 21.47 4.47
C CYS A 383 21.95 20.65 5.16
N GLN A 384 22.31 20.94 6.43
CA GLN A 384 23.46 20.30 7.10
C GLN A 384 23.37 18.77 7.17
N LYS A 385 22.15 18.22 7.28
CA LYS A 385 21.87 16.78 7.35
C LYS A 385 21.69 16.09 5.99
N GLU A 386 21.80 16.85 4.89
CA GLU A 386 21.68 16.32 3.54
C GLU A 386 23.02 15.75 3.04
N PRO A 387 23.03 14.91 1.99
CA PRO A 387 24.26 14.40 1.39
C PRO A 387 25.20 15.51 0.93
N ASP A 388 26.51 15.24 0.94
CA ASP A 388 27.53 16.23 0.57
C ASP A 388 27.31 16.79 -0.84
N SER A 389 26.78 15.99 -1.77
CA SER A 389 26.43 16.44 -3.13
C SER A 389 25.43 17.60 -3.17
N VAL A 390 24.48 17.66 -2.23
CA VAL A 390 23.54 18.78 -2.10
C VAL A 390 24.28 20.03 -1.64
N ARG A 391 25.16 19.87 -0.65
CA ARG A 391 25.95 20.98 -0.10
C ARG A 391 26.92 21.54 -1.13
N GLU A 392 27.66 20.68 -1.83
CA GLU A 392 28.58 21.05 -2.92
C GLU A 392 27.88 21.82 -4.03
N ARG A 393 26.69 21.36 -4.45
CA ARG A 393 25.87 22.07 -5.44
C ARG A 393 25.47 23.47 -4.96
N LEU A 394 25.09 23.61 -3.69
CA LEU A 394 24.74 24.91 -3.12
C LEU A 394 25.95 25.83 -2.98
N VAL A 395 27.12 25.29 -2.63
CA VAL A 395 28.39 26.03 -2.61
C VAL A 395 28.75 26.53 -4.01
N ALA A 396 28.60 25.69 -5.03
CA ALA A 396 28.86 26.09 -6.42
C ALA A 396 27.94 27.25 -6.86
N LYS A 397 26.63 27.13 -6.61
CA LYS A 397 25.66 28.21 -6.91
C LYS A 397 25.97 29.51 -6.17
N LEU A 398 26.39 29.40 -4.91
CA LEU A 398 26.80 30.54 -4.10
C LEU A 398 28.07 31.19 -4.65
N ALA A 399 29.08 30.40 -5.02
CA ALA A 399 30.32 30.89 -5.60
C ALA A 399 30.08 31.59 -6.94
N ASP A 400 29.21 31.06 -7.78
CA ASP A 400 28.85 31.69 -9.05
C ASP A 400 28.14 33.03 -8.83
N ALA A 401 27.18 33.09 -7.91
CA ALA A 401 26.53 34.34 -7.54
C ALA A 401 27.52 35.38 -6.98
N MET A 402 28.54 34.94 -6.21
CA MET A 402 29.59 35.83 -5.71
C MET A 402 30.46 36.38 -6.84
N LYS A 403 30.87 35.53 -7.78
CA LYS A 403 31.67 35.94 -8.94
C LYS A 403 30.92 36.96 -9.79
N THR A 404 29.63 36.72 -10.06
CA THR A 404 28.80 37.66 -10.84
C THR A 404 28.67 39.01 -10.15
N LEU A 405 28.47 39.02 -8.83
CA LEU A 405 28.39 40.26 -8.05
C LEU A 405 29.72 41.03 -8.08
N LEU A 406 30.86 40.34 -7.91
CA LEU A 406 32.20 40.96 -7.95
C LEU A 406 32.52 41.54 -9.33
N ALA A 407 32.15 40.82 -10.40
CA ALA A 407 32.33 41.29 -11.77
C ALA A 407 31.48 42.55 -12.06
N GLN A 408 30.28 42.66 -11.49
CA GLN A 408 29.44 43.86 -11.60
C GLN A 408 29.93 45.03 -10.76
N GLY A 409 30.64 44.75 -9.66
CA GLY A 409 31.24 45.74 -8.77
C GLY A 409 32.59 46.33 -9.26
N GLY A 410 33.11 45.92 -10.41
CA GLY A 410 34.34 46.48 -10.99
C GLY A 410 35.64 46.06 -10.30
N LEU A 411 35.67 44.94 -9.58
CA LEU A 411 36.91 44.39 -9.02
C LEU A 411 37.49 43.34 -9.96
N ASP A 412 38.33 43.80 -10.88
CA ASP A 412 39.19 42.98 -11.72
C ASP A 412 40.18 42.22 -10.80
N PRO A 413 40.27 40.88 -10.83
CA PRO A 413 41.28 40.16 -10.08
C PRO A 413 42.60 40.21 -10.86
N THR A 414 43.17 41.41 -11.02
CA THR A 414 44.53 41.62 -11.52
C THR A 414 45.43 42.09 -10.40
N HIS A 415 45.57 41.24 -9.38
CA HIS A 415 46.81 41.20 -8.61
C HIS A 415 47.54 39.90 -8.93
N THR A 416 48.38 40.04 -9.97
CA THR A 416 49.60 39.29 -10.22
C THR A 416 50.31 38.89 -8.93
N LEU A 417 50.29 37.60 -8.62
CA LEU A 417 51.36 36.98 -7.86
C LEU A 417 52.46 36.60 -8.86
N THR A 418 53.40 37.53 -9.00
CA THR A 418 54.66 37.35 -9.72
C THR A 418 55.46 36.20 -9.10
N SER A 419 56.00 35.39 -10.00
CA SER A 419 56.86 34.21 -9.90
C SER A 419 57.85 34.08 -8.72
N ALA A 420 58.09 32.82 -8.32
CA ALA A 420 59.43 32.26 -8.21
C ALA A 420 59.44 30.74 -8.57
N PRO A 421 60.56 30.19 -9.07
CA PRO A 421 60.57 29.10 -10.05
C PRO A 421 60.88 27.71 -9.47
N GLY A 422 60.37 26.66 -10.13
CA GLY A 422 60.74 25.27 -9.88
C GLY A 422 60.55 24.44 -11.14
N ARG A 423 61.65 24.24 -11.88
CA ARG A 423 61.76 23.45 -13.10
C ARG A 423 61.83 21.97 -12.74
N LEU A 424 61.16 21.09 -13.51
CA LEU A 424 61.71 19.83 -14.01
C LEU A 424 60.82 19.27 -15.15
N GLN A 425 61.49 18.79 -16.19
CA GLN A 425 60.96 18.34 -17.49
C GLN A 425 60.36 16.92 -17.44
N ALA A 426 59.52 16.64 -18.45
CA ALA A 426 58.85 15.38 -18.84
C ALA A 426 59.86 14.32 -19.41
N PRO A 427 59.51 13.16 -20.06
CA PRO A 427 58.42 12.98 -21.07
C PRO A 427 57.80 11.56 -21.29
N GLY A 428 56.79 11.52 -22.19
CA GLY A 428 56.48 10.40 -23.11
C GLY A 428 55.34 9.48 -22.68
N GLY A 429 54.36 9.08 -23.51
CA GLY A 429 54.11 9.29 -24.94
C GLY A 429 52.86 8.47 -25.40
N THR A 430 52.26 8.88 -26.53
CA THR A 430 51.57 8.07 -27.59
C THR A 430 50.51 7.03 -27.20
N GLY A 431 49.33 6.91 -27.81
CA GLY A 431 48.74 7.48 -29.01
C GLY A 431 47.51 6.64 -29.47
N SER A 432 46.77 7.18 -30.46
CA SER A 432 45.82 6.53 -31.39
C SER A 432 44.47 6.02 -30.85
N ALA A 433 43.31 6.62 -31.15
CA ALA A 433 42.58 6.81 -32.44
C ALA A 433 41.78 5.58 -32.91
N GLY A 434 40.49 5.78 -33.20
CA GLY A 434 39.64 4.83 -33.93
C GLY A 434 38.12 4.95 -33.70
N THR A 435 37.47 5.94 -34.30
CA THR A 435 36.03 5.98 -34.67
C THR A 435 35.88 5.61 -36.16
N PRO A 436 34.68 5.58 -36.78
CA PRO A 436 33.44 4.85 -36.47
C PRO A 436 32.89 4.14 -37.75
N ALA A 437 31.82 3.34 -37.66
CA ALA A 437 31.01 3.04 -38.85
C ALA A 437 29.52 2.82 -38.52
N ARG A 438 28.72 3.52 -39.31
CA ARG A 438 27.27 3.65 -39.35
C ARG A 438 26.73 2.64 -40.37
N VAL A 439 25.45 2.26 -40.29
CA VAL A 439 24.43 2.27 -41.37
C VAL A 439 23.23 1.39 -41.01
N ALA A 440 22.06 1.93 -41.37
CA ALA A 440 20.70 1.52 -41.09
C ALA A 440 20.12 0.48 -42.08
N ARG A 441 18.99 -0.14 -41.72
CA ARG A 441 17.67 -0.16 -42.41
C ARG A 441 16.84 -1.39 -42.00
N GLY A 442 15.55 -1.19 -41.65
CA GLY A 442 14.53 -2.26 -41.50
C GLY A 442 13.92 -2.67 -42.84
N PRO A 443 12.61 -2.96 -42.98
CA PRO A 443 11.61 -3.59 -42.10
C PRO A 443 10.83 -4.75 -42.82
N ALA A 444 9.82 -5.37 -42.18
CA ALA A 444 8.59 -6.00 -42.75
C ALA A 444 8.11 -7.17 -41.85
N GLU A 445 6.96 -7.05 -41.17
CA GLU A 445 5.62 -7.51 -41.60
C GLU A 445 5.47 -9.02 -41.86
N ALA A 446 4.62 -9.69 -41.07
CA ALA A 446 3.50 -10.48 -41.60
C ALA A 446 2.58 -11.01 -40.47
N LYS A 447 1.29 -10.98 -40.80
CA LYS A 447 0.10 -11.33 -40.03
C LYS A 447 -0.05 -12.85 -39.87
N HIS A 448 -0.70 -13.30 -38.81
CA HIS A 448 -1.65 -14.43 -38.93
C HIS A 448 -2.85 -14.29 -37.97
N ARG A 449 -4.04 -14.24 -38.59
CA ARG A 449 -5.37 -14.51 -38.04
C ARG A 449 -5.43 -15.92 -37.45
N SER A 450 -6.23 -16.16 -36.41
CA SER A 450 -7.62 -16.66 -36.58
C SER A 450 -8.30 -17.15 -35.29
N LEU A 451 -9.61 -16.92 -35.27
CA LEU A 451 -10.71 -17.76 -34.77
C LEU A 451 -11.18 -17.69 -33.32
N LYS A 452 -12.50 -17.88 -33.24
CA LYS A 452 -13.51 -17.49 -32.26
C LYS A 452 -13.97 -18.68 -31.41
N GLN A 453 -14.23 -18.40 -30.12
CA GLN A 453 -15.41 -18.79 -29.28
C GLN A 453 -15.73 -20.29 -29.04
N PRO A 454 -16.65 -20.66 -28.10
CA PRO A 454 -17.26 -19.91 -26.97
C PRO A 454 -17.23 -20.67 -25.62
N GLY A 455 -17.50 -19.91 -24.54
CA GLY A 455 -18.49 -20.27 -23.51
C GLY A 455 -18.15 -21.37 -22.51
N GLU A 456 -18.12 -21.00 -21.22
CA GLU A 456 -18.82 -21.75 -20.18
C GLU A 456 -18.98 -20.88 -18.91
N THR A 457 -20.20 -20.83 -18.42
CA THR A 457 -20.64 -20.13 -17.20
C THR A 457 -20.32 -20.95 -15.95
N PRO A 458 -19.86 -20.37 -14.82
CA PRO A 458 -19.89 -21.07 -13.55
C PRO A 458 -21.25 -20.85 -12.87
N SER A 459 -21.91 -21.98 -12.65
CA SER A 459 -23.06 -22.16 -11.79
C SER A 459 -22.80 -21.63 -10.37
N ARG A 460 -23.75 -20.84 -9.85
CA ARG A 460 -23.78 -20.39 -8.46
C ARG A 460 -24.52 -21.43 -7.61
N ASP A 461 -23.90 -21.84 -6.51
CA ASP A 461 -24.61 -22.40 -5.34
C ASP A 461 -23.98 -21.79 -4.04
N PRO A 462 -24.70 -21.72 -2.91
CA PRO A 462 -24.78 -20.51 -2.11
C PRO A 462 -24.14 -20.67 -0.72
N GLN A 463 -24.03 -19.52 -0.01
CA GLN A 463 -23.75 -19.35 1.43
C GLN A 463 -22.29 -19.15 1.86
N ARG A 464 -21.74 -17.99 1.52
CA ARG A 464 -21.23 -16.93 2.43
C ARG A 464 -20.52 -15.88 1.57
N ARG A 465 -20.93 -14.62 1.67
CA ARG A 465 -20.35 -13.50 0.92
C ARG A 465 -19.09 -12.99 1.65
N PRO A 466 -17.99 -12.65 0.96
CA PRO A 466 -16.97 -11.82 1.55
C PRO A 466 -17.60 -10.46 1.90
N THR A 467 -17.49 -10.07 3.17
CA THR A 467 -17.63 -8.67 3.58
C THR A 467 -16.47 -7.88 2.99
N THR A 468 -16.64 -6.58 2.79
CA THR A 468 -15.52 -5.65 2.59
C THR A 468 -14.48 -5.71 3.71
N SER A 469 -14.84 -6.24 4.89
CA SER A 469 -13.90 -6.69 5.92
C SER A 469 -13.24 -8.01 5.50
N GLY A 470 -11.91 -8.04 5.43
CA GLY A 470 -11.15 -9.18 4.93
C GLY A 470 -11.08 -10.38 5.87
N PHE A 471 -12.11 -10.65 6.69
CA PHE A 471 -12.19 -11.72 7.69
C PHE A 471 -13.27 -12.75 7.35
N CYS A 472 -13.06 -14.00 7.74
CA CYS A 472 -14.01 -15.08 7.51
C CYS A 472 -14.84 -15.36 8.76
N THR A 473 -16.08 -15.83 8.61
CA THR A 473 -16.89 -16.36 9.74
C THR A 473 -17.49 -17.71 9.31
N ILE A 474 -17.92 -18.56 10.25
CA ILE A 474 -18.52 -19.88 9.94
C ILE A 474 -19.92 -20.04 10.56
N MET A 475 -20.81 -20.78 9.89
CA MET A 475 -22.24 -20.85 10.25
C MET A 475 -22.47 -21.96 11.27
#